data_AF-A0A257PBD5-F1
#
_entry.id   AF-A0A257PBD5-F1
#
_cell.length_a   1.000
_cell.length_b   1.000
_cell.length_c   1.000
_cell.angle_alpha   90.00
_cell.angle_beta   90.00
_cell.angle_gamma   90.00
#
_symmetry.space_group_name_H-M   'P 1'
#
loop_
_entity.id
_entity.type
_entity.pdbx_description
1 polymer ?
#
loop_
_entity_poly.entity_id
_entity_poly.type
_entity_poly.pdbx_seq_one_letter_code
_entity_poly.pdbx_strand_id
1 'polypeptide(L)' 'ANADALFMHCLPAFHNAETTMGKDIAQRFGVTSMEVTDEVFESSASIVFDQAENRMHTIKAILIATLG' A
#
# COMPACT_ATOMS: atom_id res chain seq x y z
N ALA A 1 5.61 -14.20 -14.58
CA ALA A 1 4.86 -12.97 -14.26
C ALA A 1 4.90 -12.04 -15.46
N ASN A 2 3.90 -11.16 -15.63
CA ASN A 2 3.94 -10.12 -16.66
C ASN A 2 4.99 -9.06 -16.26
N ALA A 3 5.86 -8.67 -17.19
CA ALA A 3 6.89 -7.65 -16.96
C ALA A 3 6.29 -6.26 -16.65
N ASP A 4 5.08 -6.00 -17.14
CA ASP A 4 4.37 -4.73 -16.95
C ASP A 4 3.40 -4.77 -15.75
N ALA A 5 3.48 -5.79 -14.89
CA ALA A 5 2.60 -5.90 -13.74
C ALA A 5 2.91 -4.80 -12.71
N LEU A 6 1.87 -4.09 -12.27
CA LEU A 6 1.94 -3.08 -11.21
C LEU A 6 1.32 -3.61 -9.93
N PHE A 7 1.90 -3.23 -8.79
CA PHE A 7 1.41 -3.54 -7.45
C PHE A 7 0.63 -2.36 -6.87
N MET A 8 -0.53 -2.66 -6.29
CA MET A 8 -1.45 -1.69 -5.67
C MET A 8 -1.84 -2.18 -4.27
N HIS A 9 -2.07 -1.24 -3.35
CA HIS A 9 -2.48 -1.48 -1.99
C HIS A 9 -3.12 -0.23 -1.39
N CYS A 10 -4.24 -0.36 -0.68
CA CYS A 10 -5.01 0.79 -0.19
C CYS A 10 -4.38 1.55 1.00
N LEU A 11 -3.36 0.96 1.63
CA LEU A 11 -2.65 1.44 2.83
C LEU A 11 -3.53 1.50 4.11
N PRO A 12 -2.93 1.38 5.32
CA PRO A 12 -1.53 1.02 5.59
C PRO A 12 -1.24 -0.44 5.21
N ALA A 13 0.04 -0.78 4.98
CA ALA A 13 0.51 -2.12 4.65
C ALA A 13 1.51 -2.63 5.72
N PHE A 14 1.50 -3.93 6.02
CA PHE A 14 2.48 -4.65 6.82
C PHE A 14 3.55 -5.30 5.91
N HIS A 15 4.37 -4.46 5.28
CA HIS A 15 5.44 -4.89 4.39
C HIS A 15 6.78 -5.13 5.08
N ASN A 16 6.95 -4.62 6.31
CA ASN A 16 8.15 -4.80 7.12
C ASN A 16 7.83 -4.77 8.64
N ALA A 17 8.86 -4.96 9.47
CA ALA A 17 8.75 -4.99 10.92
C ALA A 17 9.14 -3.65 11.60
N GLU A 18 9.04 -2.52 10.90
CA GLU A 18 9.46 -1.23 11.47
C GLU A 18 8.38 -0.61 12.38
N THR A 19 7.12 -0.94 12.14
CA THR A 19 5.99 -0.50 12.96
C THR A 19 5.90 -1.27 14.29
N THR A 20 5.23 -0.70 15.30
CA THR A 20 5.01 -1.38 16.59
C THR A 20 4.27 -2.71 16.42
N MET A 21 3.24 -2.74 15.56
CA MET A 21 2.53 -3.96 15.22
C MET A 21 3.39 -4.95 14.42
N GLY A 22 4.17 -4.46 13.45
CA GLY A 22 5.09 -5.31 12.67
C GLY A 22 6.10 -6.03 13.55
N LYS A 23 6.62 -5.38 14.61
CA LYS A 23 7.51 -6.01 15.60
C LYS A 23 6.81 -7.08 16.42
N ASP A 24 5.57 -6.84 16.87
CA ASP A 24 4.78 -7.84 17.61
C ASP A 24 4.52 -9.08 16.73
N ILE A 25 4.13 -8.86 15.48
CA ILE A 25 3.90 -9.94 14.50
C ILE A 25 5.19 -10.74 14.27
N ALA A 26 6.32 -10.07 14.08
CA ALA A 26 7.61 -10.74 13.92
C ALA A 26 7.98 -11.57 15.16
N GLN A 27 7.74 -11.08 16.37
CA GLN A 27 8.00 -11.82 17.59
C GLN A 27 7.08 -13.05 17.74
N ARG A 28 5.81 -12.91 17.39
CA ARG A 28 4.79 -13.96 17.62
C ARG A 28 4.78 -15.04 16.55
N PHE A 29 5.04 -14.65 15.30
CA PHE A 29 4.87 -15.52 14.13
C PHE A 29 6.16 -15.74 13.34
N GLY A 30 7.25 -15.03 13.67
CA GLY A 30 8.55 -15.19 13.00
C GLY A 30 8.60 -14.63 11.58
N VAL A 31 7.62 -13.81 11.18
CA VAL A 31 7.56 -13.18 9.84
C VAL A 31 7.72 -11.67 9.95
N THR A 32 8.51 -11.08 9.06
CA THR A 32 8.77 -9.63 9.02
C THR A 32 7.83 -8.88 8.09
N SER A 33 7.09 -9.59 7.24
CA SER A 33 6.12 -9.06 6.27
C SER A 33 4.89 -9.98 6.24
N MET A 34 3.72 -9.43 5.89
CA MET A 34 2.46 -10.19 5.87
C MET A 34 1.85 -10.31 4.47
N GLU A 35 1.13 -9.30 3.99
CA GLU A 35 0.40 -9.35 2.73
C GLU A 35 1.25 -9.04 1.50
N VAL A 36 2.39 -8.37 1.70
CA VAL A 36 3.35 -8.03 0.66
C VAL A 36 4.74 -7.95 1.28
N THR A 37 5.78 -8.34 0.54
CA THR A 37 7.16 -8.18 0.99
C THR A 37 7.64 -6.74 0.80
N ASP A 38 8.60 -6.32 1.62
CA ASP A 38 9.26 -5.01 1.49
C ASP A 38 9.85 -4.80 0.08
N GLU A 39 10.44 -5.85 -0.50
CA GLU A 39 10.99 -5.82 -1.86
C GLU A 39 9.95 -5.45 -2.92
N VAL A 40 8.73 -6.02 -2.84
CA VAL A 40 7.66 -5.69 -3.80
C VAL A 40 7.10 -4.30 -3.50
N PHE A 41 6.91 -3.96 -2.21
CA PHE A 41 6.35 -2.68 -1.79
C PHE A 41 7.22 -1.48 -2.20
N GLU A 42 8.54 -1.62 -2.13
CA GLU A 42 9.52 -0.58 -2.50
C GLU A 42 10.02 -0.70 -3.96
N SER A 43 9.53 -1.69 -4.71
CA SER A 43 9.93 -1.88 -6.12
C SER A 43 9.38 -0.77 -7.03
N SER A 44 9.99 -0.62 -8.22
CA SER A 44 9.47 0.27 -9.26
C SER A 44 8.11 -0.15 -9.84
N ALA A 45 7.66 -1.38 -9.55
CA ALA A 45 6.32 -1.85 -9.91
C ALA A 45 5.24 -1.37 -8.93
N SER A 46 5.62 -0.88 -7.74
CA SER A 46 4.71 -0.39 -6.72
C SER A 46 4.21 1.01 -7.04
N ILE A 47 2.89 1.15 -7.19
CA ILE A 47 2.23 2.45 -7.44
C ILE A 47 1.30 2.84 -6.28
N VAL A 48 1.57 2.31 -5.08
CA VAL A 48 0.71 2.50 -3.89
C VAL A 48 0.59 3.96 -3.46
N PHE A 49 1.64 4.76 -3.67
CA PHE A 49 1.63 6.19 -3.34
C PHE A 49 0.81 7.01 -4.36
N ASP A 50 0.93 6.73 -5.66
CA ASP A 50 0.08 7.32 -6.69
C ASP A 50 -1.39 6.98 -6.45
N GLN A 51 -1.68 5.72 -6.09
CA GLN A 51 -3.02 5.29 -5.70
C GLN A 51 -3.55 6.06 -4.48
N ALA A 52 -2.70 6.26 -3.47
CA ALA A 52 -3.07 6.98 -2.25
C ALA A 52 -3.36 8.46 -2.54
N GLU A 53 -2.53 9.14 -3.34
CA GLU A 53 -2.75 10.52 -3.77
C GLU A 53 -4.07 10.67 -4.54
N ASN A 54 -4.36 9.72 -5.44
CA ASN A 54 -5.58 9.71 -6.24
C ASN A 54 -6.88 9.63 -5.41
N ARG A 55 -6.82 9.30 -4.12
CA ARG A 55 -7.97 9.41 -3.21
C ARG A 55 -8.48 10.86 -3.11
N MET A 56 -7.59 11.85 -3.03
CA MET A 56 -7.99 13.25 -2.94
C MET A 56 -8.67 13.72 -4.23
N HIS A 57 -8.09 13.37 -5.38
CA HIS A 57 -8.62 13.76 -6.69
C HIS A 57 -9.98 13.14 -6.97
N THR A 58 -10.15 11.85 -6.68
CA THR A 58 -11.43 11.15 -6.89
C THR A 58 -12.52 11.66 -5.96
N ILE A 59 -12.20 11.92 -4.68
CA ILE A 59 -13.15 12.55 -3.74
C ILE A 59 -13.54 13.95 -4.23
N LYS A 60 -12.58 14.75 -4.71
CA LYS A 60 -12.86 16.09 -5.28
C LYS A 60 -13.82 16.00 -6.47
N ALA A 61 -13.61 15.06 -7.38
CA ALA A 61 -14.48 14.85 -8.53
C ALA A 61 -15.92 14.49 -8.10
N ILE A 62 -16.06 13.62 -7.08
CA ILE A 62 -17.37 13.28 -6.52
C ILE A 62 -18.07 14.52 -5.95
N LEU A 63 -17.36 15.37 -5.20
CA LEU A 63 -17.93 16.58 -4.63
C LEU A 63 -18.40 17.56 -5.72
N ILE A 64 -17.58 17.80 -6.74
CA ILE A 64 -17.95 18.67 -7.88
C ILE A 64 -19.17 18.09 -8.62
N ALA A 65 -19.18 16.78 -8.89
CA ALA A 65 -20.26 16.17 -9.66
C ALA A 65 -21.61 16.13 -8.93
N THR A 66 -21.60 16.20 -7.60
CA THR A 66 -22.81 16.03 -6.78
C THR A 66 -23.27 17.32 -6.09
N LEU A 67 -22.37 18.26 -5.85
CA LEU A 67 -22.63 19.51 -5.12
C LEU A 67 -22.22 20.78 -5.88
N GLY A 68 -21.60 20.65 -7.06
CA GLY A 68 -21.09 21.76 -7.87
C GLY A 68 -22.05 22.30 -8.92
#